data_AF-A0A7Y3D9S2-F1
#
_entry.id   AF-A0A7Y3D9S2-F1
#
_cell.length_a   1.000
_cell.length_b   1.000
_cell.length_c   1.000
_cell.angle_alpha   90.00
_cell.angle_beta   90.00
_cell.angle_gamma   90.00
#
_symmetry.space_group_name_H-M   'P 1'
#
loop_
_entity.id
_entity.type
_entity.pdbx_description
1 polymer ?
#
loop_
_entity_poly.entity_id
_entity_poly.type
_entity_poly.pdbx_seq_one_letter_code
_entity_poly.pdbx_strand_id
1 'polypeptide(L)'
;MPVFNWKARTRQGAVKKGVMEAQNDEAVMAVLRGQNLLPVTVKPAPRDLMEFLPEMGSPVNTRELVVFTRQFSTMIDAGLPLVQCLEILADQEPNKKFKDILMQVKSEVEQGSTFADALSKHPKVFDELYVNLVQAGEIGGILDTILNR
;
A
#
# COMPACT_ATOMS: atom_id res chain seq x y z
N MET A 1 -1.36 5.18 -25.48
CA MET A 1 -1.01 6.44 -26.20
C MET A 1 -0.09 7.27 -25.30
N PRO A 2 0.62 8.32 -25.76
CA PRO A 2 1.40 9.14 -24.84
C PRO A 2 0.51 9.80 -23.78
N VAL A 3 1.02 9.84 -22.56
CA VAL A 3 0.34 10.42 -21.40
C VAL A 3 0.77 11.88 -21.25
N PHE A 4 -0.15 12.79 -20.92
CA PHE A 4 0.12 14.21 -20.75
C PHE A 4 -0.35 14.70 -19.39
N ASN A 5 0.53 15.47 -18.73
CA ASN A 5 0.19 16.23 -17.54
C ASN A 5 -0.39 17.57 -17.96
N TRP A 6 -1.59 17.88 -17.49
CA TRP A 6 -2.27 19.13 -17.82
C TRP A 6 -2.72 19.89 -16.58
N LYS A 7 -2.69 21.22 -16.69
CA LYS A 7 -3.30 22.15 -15.75
C LYS A 7 -4.24 23.04 -16.52
N ALA A 8 -5.49 23.14 -16.08
CA ALA A 8 -6.49 23.98 -16.73
C ALA A 8 -7.30 24.75 -15.70
N ARG A 9 -7.74 25.95 -16.05
CA ARG A 9 -8.57 26.81 -15.22
C ARG A 9 -10.03 26.67 -15.64
N THR A 10 -10.92 26.43 -14.68
CA THR A 10 -12.36 26.45 -14.89
C THR A 10 -12.83 27.89 -15.13
N ARG A 11 -14.01 28.08 -15.73
CA ARG A 11 -14.64 29.41 -15.84
C ARG A 11 -14.85 30.11 -14.48
N GLN A 12 -14.93 29.36 -13.39
CA GLN A 12 -15.05 29.86 -12.02
C GLN A 12 -13.70 30.23 -11.39
N GLY A 13 -12.60 30.17 -12.16
CA GLY A 13 -11.26 30.54 -11.70
C GLY A 13 -10.49 29.42 -10.98
N ALA A 14 -11.12 28.27 -10.70
CA ALA A 14 -10.48 27.15 -10.04
C ALA A 14 -9.48 26.43 -10.97
N VAL A 15 -8.28 26.12 -10.49
CA VAL A 15 -7.27 25.40 -11.26
C VAL A 15 -7.41 23.90 -11.01
N LYS A 16 -7.75 23.14 -12.05
CA LYS A 16 -7.73 21.68 -12.06
C LYS A 16 -6.44 21.17 -12.69
N LYS A 17 -5.93 20.07 -12.14
CA LYS A 17 -4.75 19.37 -12.62
C LYS A 17 -5.12 17.91 -12.85
N GLY A 18 -4.56 17.30 -13.87
CA GLY A 18 -4.84 15.91 -14.18
C GLY A 18 -3.84 15.33 -15.17
N VAL A 19 -4.05 14.05 -15.42
CA VAL A 19 -3.31 13.25 -16.38
C VAL A 19 -4.30 12.79 -17.43
N MET A 20 -3.95 12.83 -18.71
CA MET A 20 -4.78 12.25 -19.77
C MET A 20 -3.96 11.61 -20.87
N GLU A 21 -4.49 10.56 -21.49
CA GLU A 21 -3.93 9.98 -22.70
C GLU A 21 -4.42 10.72 -23.94
N ALA A 22 -3.48 11.08 -24.82
CA ALA A 22 -3.78 11.77 -26.06
C ALA A 22 -2.73 11.44 -27.12
N GLN A 23 -3.05 11.68 -28.39
CA GLN A 23 -2.08 11.48 -29.48
C GLN A 23 -1.01 12.57 -29.51
N ASN A 24 -1.36 13.80 -29.12
CA ASN A 24 -0.49 14.98 -29.06
C ASN A 24 -1.06 16.01 -28.05
N ASP A 25 -0.30 17.07 -27.80
CA ASP A 25 -0.67 18.19 -26.94
C ASP A 25 -1.89 18.96 -27.46
N GLU A 26 -2.07 19.04 -28.78
CA GLU A 26 -3.23 19.66 -29.42
C GLU A 26 -4.54 18.92 -29.09
N ALA A 27 -4.51 17.58 -29.08
CA ALA A 27 -5.63 16.75 -28.69
C ALA A 27 -5.99 16.93 -27.21
N VAL A 28 -5.00 17.09 -26.31
CA VAL A 28 -5.23 17.43 -24.90
C VAL A 28 -5.94 18.77 -24.77
N MET A 29 -5.50 19.79 -25.50
CA MET A 29 -6.13 21.11 -25.50
C MET A 29 -7.56 21.07 -26.02
N ALA A 30 -7.83 20.30 -27.08
CA ALA A 30 -9.18 20.13 -27.64
C ALA A 30 -10.14 19.50 -26.62
N VAL A 31 -9.70 18.44 -25.93
CA VAL A 31 -10.48 17.78 -24.86
C VAL A 31 -10.77 18.74 -23.70
N LEU A 32 -9.76 19.49 -23.24
CA LEU A 32 -9.93 20.45 -22.13
C LEU A 32 -10.88 21.59 -22.50
N ARG A 33 -10.77 22.13 -23.72
CA ARG A 33 -11.70 23.17 -24.21
C ARG A 33 -13.12 22.63 -24.32
N GLY A 34 -13.31 21.39 -24.78
CA GLY A 34 -14.60 20.71 -24.83
C GLY A 34 -15.25 20.53 -23.45
N GLN A 35 -14.44 20.48 -22.38
CA GLN A 35 -14.91 20.42 -20.99
C GLN A 35 -15.06 21.80 -20.33
N ASN A 36 -15.07 22.90 -21.10
CA ASN A 36 -15.09 24.28 -20.60
C ASN A 36 -13.90 24.61 -19.67
N LEU A 37 -12.76 23.95 -19.86
CA LEU A 37 -11.52 24.21 -19.14
C LEU A 37 -10.55 24.99 -20.04
N LEU A 38 -9.96 26.05 -19.53
CA LEU A 38 -8.93 26.83 -20.21
C LEU A 38 -7.55 26.22 -19.90
N PRO A 39 -6.88 25.56 -20.85
CA PRO A 39 -5.57 24.96 -20.61
C PRO A 39 -4.53 26.04 -20.29
N VAL A 40 -3.84 25.89 -19.17
CA VAL A 40 -2.75 26.77 -18.68
C VAL A 40 -1.39 26.15 -18.97
N THR A 41 -1.29 24.83 -18.89
CA THR A 41 -0.05 24.09 -19.16
C THR A 41 -0.40 22.70 -19.64
N VAL A 42 0.19 22.28 -20.76
CA VAL A 42 0.15 20.91 -21.26
C VAL A 42 1.59 20.50 -21.47
N LYS A 43 2.03 19.43 -20.81
CA LYS A 43 3.38 18.86 -20.99
C LYS A 43 3.25 17.36 -21.18
N PRO A 44 4.02 16.76 -22.12
CA PRO A 44 4.13 15.31 -22.17
C PRO A 44 4.58 14.83 -20.79
N ALA A 45 3.84 13.89 -20.21
CA ALA A 45 4.33 13.18 -19.05
C ALA A 45 5.55 12.40 -19.56
N PRO A 46 6.74 12.57 -18.95
CA PRO A 46 7.85 11.68 -19.22
C PRO A 46 7.33 10.26 -19.05
N ARG A 47 7.49 9.40 -20.07
CA ARG A 47 7.04 8.01 -20.01
C ARG A 47 7.60 7.31 -18.76
N ASP A 48 8.77 7.75 -18.32
CA ASP A 48 9.47 7.26 -17.12
C ASP A 48 8.80 7.69 -15.80
N LEU A 49 8.10 8.83 -15.73
CA LEU A 49 7.54 9.31 -14.45
C LEU A 49 6.35 8.48 -13.93
N MET A 50 5.71 7.68 -14.79
CA MET A 50 4.67 6.76 -14.33
C MET A 50 5.26 5.49 -13.68
N GLU A 51 6.50 5.11 -14.05
CA GLU A 51 7.29 4.09 -13.34
C GLU A 51 7.94 4.64 -12.05
N PHE A 52 8.24 5.94 -12.01
CA PHE A 52 8.83 6.61 -10.84
C PHE A 52 7.84 7.19 -9.84
N LEU A 53 6.53 7.14 -10.11
CA LEU A 53 5.55 7.31 -9.05
C LEU A 53 5.54 5.98 -8.29
N PRO A 54 6.11 5.90 -7.06
CA PRO A 54 5.87 4.73 -6.24
C PRO A 54 4.37 4.58 -6.20
N GLU A 55 3.88 3.42 -6.62
CA GLU A 55 2.47 3.07 -6.58
C GLU A 55 2.10 3.10 -5.10
N MET A 56 1.76 4.30 -4.62
CA MET A 56 1.65 4.61 -3.21
C MET A 56 0.30 4.05 -2.82
N GLY A 57 0.29 2.74 -2.58
CA GLY A 57 -0.88 2.02 -2.14
C GLY A 57 -1.50 2.77 -0.97
N SER A 58 -2.84 2.72 -0.91
CA SER A 58 -3.62 3.31 0.15
C SER A 58 -2.96 3.04 1.52
N PRO A 59 -2.90 4.02 2.43
CA PRO A 59 -2.40 3.75 3.77
C PRO A 59 -3.10 2.53 4.37
N VAL A 60 -2.33 1.66 5.02
CA VAL A 60 -2.90 0.51 5.72
C VAL A 60 -3.79 1.06 6.82
N ASN A 61 -5.06 0.68 6.80
CA ASN A 61 -6.02 1.15 7.79
C ASN A 61 -6.16 0.13 8.94
N THR A 62 -6.69 0.58 10.07
CA THR A 62 -6.87 -0.28 11.25
C THR A 62 -7.74 -1.51 10.97
N ARG A 63 -8.68 -1.42 10.03
CA ARG A 63 -9.56 -2.54 9.67
C ARG A 63 -8.79 -3.66 8.99
N GLU A 64 -7.87 -3.32 8.08
CA GLU A 64 -6.98 -4.28 7.42
C GLU A 64 -6.10 -4.99 8.45
N LEU A 65 -5.51 -4.25 9.38
CA LEU A 65 -4.72 -4.83 10.47
C LEU A 65 -5.54 -5.80 11.33
N VAL A 66 -6.76 -5.42 11.74
CA VAL A 66 -7.65 -6.29 12.54
C VAL A 66 -8.04 -7.57 11.80
N VAL A 67 -8.29 -7.48 10.48
CA VAL A 67 -8.59 -8.67 9.67
C VAL A 67 -7.38 -9.58 9.58
N PHE A 68 -6.20 -9.01 9.27
CA PHE A 68 -4.93 -9.73 9.26
C PHE A 68 -4.68 -10.44 10.59
N THR A 69 -4.71 -9.74 11.72
CA THR A 69 -4.40 -10.30 13.05
C THR A 69 -5.32 -11.47 13.39
N ARG A 70 -6.63 -11.36 13.11
CA ARG A 70 -7.58 -12.44 13.37
C ARG A 70 -7.33 -13.68 12.51
N GLN A 71 -7.12 -13.49 11.21
CA GLN A 71 -6.84 -14.60 10.28
C GLN A 71 -5.50 -15.25 10.62
N PHE A 72 -4.49 -14.44 10.94
CA PHE A 72 -3.18 -14.90 11.39
C PHE A 72 -3.29 -15.74 12.66
N SER A 73 -3.99 -15.24 13.69
CA SER A 73 -4.26 -16.01 14.91
C SER A 73 -4.92 -17.35 14.60
N THR A 74 -5.99 -17.36 13.80
CA THR A 74 -6.70 -18.60 13.47
C THR A 74 -5.79 -19.65 12.82
N MET A 75 -4.86 -19.23 11.97
CA MET A 75 -3.92 -20.16 11.33
C MET A 75 -2.81 -20.63 12.28
N ILE A 76 -2.28 -19.74 13.13
CA ILE A 76 -1.31 -20.10 14.17
C ILE A 76 -1.94 -21.10 15.15
N ASP A 77 -3.18 -20.85 15.60
CA ASP A 77 -3.96 -21.74 16.47
C ASP A 77 -4.20 -23.12 15.79
N ALA A 78 -4.35 -23.14 14.47
CA ALA A 78 -4.45 -24.37 13.68
C ALA A 78 -3.11 -25.09 13.46
N GLY A 79 -2.01 -24.54 13.97
CA GLY A 79 -0.67 -25.14 13.91
C GLY A 79 0.06 -24.93 12.58
N LEU A 80 -0.38 -23.98 11.74
CA LEU A 80 0.36 -23.65 10.52
C LEU A 80 1.68 -22.95 10.87
N PRO A 81 2.78 -23.27 10.16
CA PRO A 81 4.03 -22.54 10.29
C PRO A 81 3.86 -21.04 10.03
N LEU A 82 4.51 -20.22 10.86
CA LEU A 82 4.43 -18.76 10.80
C LEU A 82 4.68 -18.19 9.40
N VAL A 83 5.75 -18.63 8.74
CA VAL A 83 6.10 -18.19 7.37
C VAL A 83 5.00 -18.51 6.36
N GLN A 84 4.36 -19.68 6.51
CA GLN A 84 3.24 -20.09 5.65
C GLN A 84 2.01 -19.20 5.88
N CYS A 85 1.70 -18.87 7.14
CA CYS A 85 0.62 -17.95 7.48
C CYS A 85 0.84 -16.57 6.83
N LEU A 86 2.06 -16.03 6.91
CA LEU A 86 2.40 -14.74 6.31
C LEU A 86 2.27 -14.75 4.78
N GLU A 87 2.71 -15.83 4.12
CA GLU A 87 2.57 -15.99 2.68
C GLU A 87 1.11 -16.04 2.22
N ILE A 88 0.28 -16.85 2.88
CA ILE A 88 -1.15 -16.97 2.56
C ILE A 88 -1.85 -15.60 2.71
N LEU A 89 -1.56 -14.88 3.80
CA LEU A 89 -2.18 -13.57 4.05
C LEU A 89 -1.69 -12.51 3.08
N ALA A 90 -0.40 -12.48 2.77
CA ALA A 90 0.15 -11.55 1.79
C ALA A 90 -0.47 -11.76 0.40
N ASP A 91 -0.75 -13.01 0.00
CA ASP A 91 -1.39 -13.30 -1.28
C ASP A 91 -2.87 -12.95 -1.33
N GLN A 92 -3.56 -12.98 -0.19
CA GLN A 92 -4.96 -12.60 -0.06
C GLN A 92 -5.18 -11.10 0.20
N GLU A 93 -4.13 -10.35 0.49
CA GLU A 93 -4.21 -8.95 0.89
C GLU A 93 -4.51 -8.01 -0.29
N PRO A 94 -5.68 -7.34 -0.33
CA PRO A 94 -6.03 -6.43 -1.41
C PRO A 94 -5.20 -5.13 -1.40
N ASN A 95 -4.71 -4.69 -0.23
CA ASN A 95 -3.89 -3.49 -0.15
C ASN A 95 -2.45 -3.81 -0.54
N LYS A 96 -2.04 -3.38 -1.74
CA LYS A 96 -0.67 -3.59 -2.24
C LYS A 96 0.41 -3.18 -1.26
N LYS A 97 0.23 -2.05 -0.55
CA LYS A 97 1.19 -1.59 0.45
C LYS A 97 1.26 -2.53 1.64
N PHE A 98 0.13 -3.06 2.09
CA PHE A 98 0.13 -4.01 3.20
C PHE A 98 0.71 -5.36 2.77
N LYS A 99 0.37 -5.83 1.56
CA LYS A 99 1.00 -7.01 0.94
C LYS A 99 2.52 -6.90 0.92
N ASP A 100 3.06 -5.79 0.43
CA ASP A 100 4.51 -5.58 0.36
C ASP A 100 5.17 -5.61 1.75
N ILE A 101 4.50 -5.07 2.77
CA ILE A 101 4.94 -5.12 4.17
C ILE A 101 4.93 -6.57 4.68
N LEU A 102 3.86 -7.33 4.45
CA LEU A 102 3.76 -8.73 4.89
C LEU A 102 4.83 -9.60 4.21
N MET A 103 5.12 -9.37 2.94
CA MET A 103 6.20 -10.06 2.21
C MET A 103 7.59 -9.71 2.78
N GLN A 104 7.82 -8.45 3.18
CA GLN A 104 9.06 -8.05 3.85
C GLN A 104 9.20 -8.72 5.21
N VAL A 105 8.14 -8.72 6.01
CA VAL A 105 8.11 -9.41 7.32
C VAL A 105 8.37 -10.91 7.15
N LYS A 106 7.73 -11.56 6.16
CA LYS A 106 7.97 -12.97 5.81
C LYS A 106 9.45 -13.20 5.53
N SER A 107 10.04 -12.40 4.64
CA SER A 107 11.44 -12.56 4.22
C SER A 107 12.42 -12.38 5.38
N GLU A 108 12.15 -11.46 6.30
CA GLU A 108 12.96 -11.24 7.51
C GLU A 108 12.92 -12.45 8.43
N VAL A 109 11.74 -13.03 8.65
CA VAL A 109 11.60 -14.23 9.50
C VAL A 109 12.24 -15.45 8.83
N GLU A 110 12.10 -15.60 7.50
CA GLU A 110 12.82 -16.64 6.75
C GLU A 110 14.35 -16.52 6.86
N GLN A 111 14.86 -15.30 7.01
CA GLN A 111 16.28 -15.01 7.23
C GLN A 111 16.72 -15.19 8.70
N GLY A 112 15.79 -15.50 9.61
CA GLY A 112 16.06 -15.79 11.01
C GLY A 112 15.87 -14.63 11.98
N SER A 113 15.32 -13.50 11.53
CA SER A 113 14.83 -12.45 12.44
C SER A 113 13.65 -12.97 13.26
N THR A 114 13.49 -12.48 14.50
CA THR A 114 12.27 -12.75 15.27
C THR A 114 11.07 -12.10 14.58
N PHE A 115 9.87 -12.63 14.82
CA PHE A 115 8.65 -12.05 14.26
C PHE A 115 8.42 -10.64 14.78
N ALA A 116 8.65 -10.40 16.07
CA ALA A 116 8.56 -9.06 16.65
C ALA A 116 9.54 -8.07 15.99
N ASP A 117 10.79 -8.47 15.78
CA ASP A 117 11.81 -7.61 15.14
C ASP A 117 11.42 -7.27 13.70
N ALA A 118 10.90 -8.25 12.95
CA ALA A 118 10.43 -8.03 11.59
C ALA A 118 9.25 -7.03 11.54
N LEU A 119 8.29 -7.14 12.45
CA LEU A 119 7.16 -6.18 12.54
C LEU A 119 7.63 -4.78 12.95
N SER A 120 8.62 -4.68 13.85
CA SER A 120 9.14 -3.40 14.36
C SER A 120 9.69 -2.47 13.26
N LYS A 121 10.11 -3.03 12.11
CA LYS A 121 10.55 -2.30 10.92
C LYS A 121 9.42 -1.51 10.24
N HIS A 122 8.16 -1.76 10.60
CA HIS A 122 6.97 -1.13 10.02
C HIS A 122 6.09 -0.40 11.05
N PRO A 123 6.61 0.62 11.76
CA PRO A 123 5.93 1.28 12.89
C PRO A 123 4.67 2.07 12.51
N LYS A 124 4.44 2.30 11.21
CA LYS A 124 3.23 2.96 10.71
C LYS A 124 2.02 2.02 10.63
N VAL A 125 2.27 0.71 10.70
CA VAL A 125 1.24 -0.33 10.61
C VAL A 125 1.16 -1.09 11.93
N PHE A 126 2.30 -1.54 12.45
CA PHE A 126 2.39 -2.22 13.73
C PHE A 126 2.94 -1.22 14.75
N ASP A 127 2.08 -0.75 15.65
CA ASP A 127 2.53 0.15 16.70
C ASP A 127 3.40 -0.57 17.74
N GLU A 128 4.02 0.21 18.61
CA GLU A 128 4.93 -0.31 19.63
C GLU A 128 4.24 -1.31 20.59
N LEU A 129 2.97 -1.05 20.91
CA LEU A 129 2.20 -1.95 21.78
C LEU A 129 1.99 -3.31 21.11
N TYR A 130 1.61 -3.31 19.82
CA TYR A 130 1.43 -4.52 19.03
C TYR A 130 2.71 -5.35 18.97
N VAL A 131 3.85 -4.69 18.67
CA VAL A 131 5.16 -5.35 18.60
C VAL A 131 5.55 -5.96 19.95
N ASN A 132 5.37 -5.21 21.05
CA ASN A 132 5.70 -5.68 22.40
C ASN A 132 4.84 -6.88 22.82
N LEU A 133 3.56 -6.90 22.46
CA LEU A 133 2.68 -8.03 22.71
C LEU A 133 3.14 -9.27 21.92
N VAL A 134 3.41 -9.10 20.62
CA VAL A 134 3.93 -10.19 19.78
C VAL A 134 5.24 -10.74 20.34
N GLN A 135 6.16 -9.88 20.78
CA GLN A 135 7.42 -10.30 21.38
C GLN A 135 7.20 -11.15 22.63
N ALA A 136 6.29 -10.73 23.52
CA ALA A 136 5.93 -11.52 24.69
C ALA A 136 5.31 -12.87 24.31
N GLY A 137 4.49 -12.91 23.25
CA GLY A 137 3.90 -14.12 22.71
C GLY A 137 4.91 -15.09 22.13
N GLU A 138 5.88 -14.56 21.36
CA GLU A 138 6.95 -15.33 20.72
C GLU A 138 7.91 -15.95 21.75
N ILE A 139 8.34 -15.17 22.75
CA ILE A 139 9.21 -15.66 23.85
C ILE A 139 8.47 -16.67 24.73
N GLY A 140 7.18 -16.43 25.00
CA GLY A 140 6.37 -17.29 25.85
C GLY A 140 5.84 -18.55 25.16
N GLY A 141 5.98 -18.67 23.83
CA GLY A 141 5.38 -19.75 23.05
C GLY A 141 3.84 -19.73 23.08
N ILE A 142 3.25 -18.56 23.31
CA ILE A 142 1.80 -18.34 23.48
C ILE A 142 1.27 -17.32 22.47
N LEU A 143 1.84 -17.32 21.27
CA LEU A 143 1.53 -16.36 20.22
C LEU A 143 0.04 -16.42 19.81
N ASP A 144 -0.53 -17.62 19.78
CA ASP A 144 -1.96 -17.93 19.63
C ASP A 144 -2.84 -17.17 20.65
N THR A 145 -2.45 -17.21 21.91
CA THR A 145 -3.21 -16.59 23.01
C THR A 145 -3.13 -15.07 22.97
N ILE A 146 -1.98 -14.53 22.57
CA ILE A 146 -1.76 -13.09 22.48
C ILE A 146 -2.51 -12.47 21.29
N LEU A 147 -2.50 -13.13 20.13
CA LEU A 147 -3.14 -12.61 18.92
C LEU A 147 -4.67 -12.64 18.96
N ASN A 148 -5.25 -13.44 19.87
CA ASN A 148 -6.70 -13.51 20.11
C ASN A 148 -7.24 -12.41 21.04
N ARG A 149 -6.38 -11.54 21.60
CA ARG A 149 -6.77 -10.45 22.52
C ARG A 149 -6.80 -9.09 21.83
#